data_AF-A0A7J6KLH7-F1
#
_entry.id   AF-A0A7J6KLH7-F1
#
_cell.length_a   1.000
_cell.length_b   1.000
_cell.length_c   1.000
_cell.angle_alpha   90.00
_cell.angle_beta   90.00
_cell.angle_gamma   90.00
#
_symmetry.space_group_name_H-M   'P 1'
#
loop_
_entity.id
_entity.type
_entity.pdbx_description
1 polymer ?
#
loop_
_entity_poly.entity_id
_entity_poly.type
_entity_poly.pdbx_seq_one_letter_code
_entity_poly.pdbx_strand_id
1 'polypeptide(L)'
;DIRHYHQQYDQLRLQPCIVEEMLTRFSIEYELTCGQRELMWLRTEGYAVVDITINGTTNEVTCPLLALTVLAVFEDDSEPAWTFTRENILQLVGGGMDEDAVNYAIRFWTSRHVLIENPNGTISVNE
;
A
#
# COMPACT_ATOMS: atom_id res chain seq x y z
N ASP A 1 15.53 -7.96 25.09
CA ASP A 1 14.19 -7.61 25.60
C ASP A 1 13.35 -7.14 24.41
N ILE A 2 12.62 -8.09 23.81
CA ILE A 2 11.99 -7.96 22.48
C ILE A 2 10.78 -7.00 22.52
N ARG A 3 10.23 -6.74 23.72
CA ARG A 3 9.00 -5.97 23.90
C ARG A 3 9.17 -4.47 23.70
N HIS A 4 10.39 -3.93 23.86
CA HIS A 4 10.66 -2.50 23.66
C HIS A 4 10.80 -2.11 22.19
N TYR A 5 11.17 -3.05 21.29
CA TYR A 5 11.39 -2.74 19.88
C TYR A 5 10.10 -2.69 19.06
N HIS A 6 9.09 -3.50 19.40
CA HIS A 6 7.77 -3.41 18.75
C HIS A 6 7.15 -2.01 18.84
N GLN A 7 7.42 -1.29 19.94
CA GLN A 7 6.86 0.04 20.18
C GLN A 7 7.44 1.13 19.26
N GLN A 8 8.63 0.93 18.69
CA GLN A 8 9.28 1.89 17.79
C GLN A 8 8.94 1.63 16.32
N TYR A 9 8.59 0.39 15.96
CA TYR A 9 8.11 0.00 14.63
C TYR A 9 6.59 0.16 14.45
N ASP A 10 5.83 0.33 15.54
CA ASP A 10 4.39 0.59 15.49
C ASP A 10 4.02 1.91 14.77
N GLN A 11 4.98 2.83 14.58
CA GLN A 11 4.77 4.07 13.82
C GLN A 11 5.03 3.93 12.30
N LEU A 12 5.33 2.72 11.81
CA LEU A 12 5.69 2.45 10.40
C LEU A 12 4.83 1.34 9.75
N ARG A 13 3.60 1.13 10.24
CA ARG A 13 2.63 0.18 9.64
C ARG A 13 2.10 0.73 8.31
N LEU A 14 2.80 0.41 7.22
CA LEU A 14 2.67 1.10 5.91
C LEU A 14 2.78 0.15 4.74
N GLN A 15 2.15 -1.00 4.85
CA GLN A 15 1.96 -1.90 3.73
C GLN A 15 0.55 -2.48 3.82
N PRO A 16 -0.07 -2.83 2.68
CA PRO A 16 -1.22 -3.73 2.71
C PRO A 16 -0.84 -4.91 3.61
N CYS A 17 -1.72 -5.30 4.53
CA CYS A 17 -1.43 -6.31 5.57
C CYS A 17 -0.70 -7.53 4.99
N ILE A 18 -1.10 -7.96 3.79
CA ILE A 18 -0.51 -9.07 3.06
C ILE A 18 0.99 -8.90 2.72
N VAL A 19 1.45 -7.69 2.37
CA VAL A 19 2.87 -7.44 2.07
C VAL A 19 3.68 -7.40 3.37
N GLU A 20 3.14 -6.80 4.43
CA GLU A 20 3.81 -6.74 5.75
C GLU A 20 4.02 -8.13 6.34
N GLU A 21 3.01 -8.99 6.26
CA GLU A 21 3.11 -10.40 6.67
C GLU A 21 4.19 -11.15 5.89
N MET A 22 4.25 -10.98 4.56
CA MET A 22 5.26 -11.62 3.71
C MET A 22 6.67 -11.15 4.05
N LEU A 23 6.90 -9.84 4.18
CA LEU A 23 8.21 -9.29 4.53
C LEU A 23 8.65 -9.72 5.92
N THR A 24 7.72 -9.76 6.87
CA THR A 24 7.99 -10.20 8.24
C THR A 24 8.41 -11.66 8.27
N ARG A 25 7.66 -12.54 7.61
CA ARG A 25 7.98 -13.98 7.52
C ARG A 25 9.36 -14.19 6.90
N PHE A 26 9.66 -13.51 5.80
CA PHE A 26 10.96 -13.63 5.14
C PHE A 26 12.10 -13.11 6.04
N SER A 27 11.88 -12.01 6.76
CA SER A 27 12.89 -11.45 7.66
C SER A 27 13.25 -12.42 8.78
N ILE A 28 12.25 -13.09 9.37
CA ILE A 28 12.46 -14.12 10.40
C ILE A 28 13.25 -15.30 9.82
N GLU A 29 12.85 -15.82 8.66
CA GLU A 29 13.55 -16.94 8.01
C GLU A 29 15.00 -16.58 7.66
N TYR A 30 15.23 -15.37 7.16
CA TYR A 30 16.56 -14.87 6.84
C TYR A 30 17.44 -14.75 8.10
N GLU A 31 16.92 -14.19 9.18
CA GLU A 31 17.65 -14.05 10.44
C GLU A 31 18.11 -15.42 10.97
N LEU A 32 17.21 -16.42 10.93
CA LEU A 32 17.48 -17.79 11.38
C LEU A 32 18.53 -18.51 10.52
N THR A 33 18.54 -18.25 9.21
CA THR A 33 19.40 -18.97 8.25
C THR A 33 20.73 -18.27 7.97
N CYS A 34 20.78 -16.94 8.12
CA CYS A 34 21.91 -16.11 7.70
C CYS A 34 22.65 -15.47 8.89
N GLY A 35 22.73 -16.17 10.01
CA GLY A 35 23.58 -15.80 11.13
C GLY A 35 23.11 -14.54 11.88
N GLN A 36 21.81 -14.47 12.18
CA GLN A 36 21.20 -13.37 12.93
C GLN A 36 21.37 -11.98 12.30
N ARG A 37 21.39 -11.95 10.96
CA ARG A 37 21.43 -10.69 10.22
C ARG A 37 20.01 -10.16 10.01
N GLU A 38 19.83 -8.89 10.32
CA GLU A 38 18.58 -8.18 10.09
C GLU A 38 18.50 -7.62 8.66
N LEU A 39 17.29 -7.56 8.13
CA LEU A 39 16.99 -6.96 6.82
C LEU A 39 16.34 -5.60 6.98
N MET A 40 16.68 -4.70 6.06
CA MET A 40 15.98 -3.42 5.89
C MET A 40 15.39 -3.38 4.49
N TRP A 41 14.07 -3.17 4.42
CA TRP A 41 13.33 -3.14 3.16
C TRP A 41 13.26 -1.72 2.60
N LEU A 42 13.79 -1.52 1.40
CA LEU A 42 13.69 -0.26 0.66
C LEU A 42 12.33 -0.19 -0.05
N ARG A 43 11.33 0.35 0.62
CA ARG A 43 9.93 0.34 0.16
C ARG A 43 9.69 1.19 -1.09
N THR A 44 10.50 2.23 -1.31
CA THR A 44 10.39 3.14 -2.47
C THR A 44 10.82 2.49 -3.78
N GLU A 45 11.65 1.45 -3.71
CA GLU A 45 12.25 0.79 -4.89
C GLU A 45 11.54 -0.52 -5.25
N GLY A 46 10.60 -0.97 -4.41
CA GLY A 46 9.90 -2.24 -4.59
C GLY A 46 8.74 -2.13 -5.59
N TYR A 47 8.50 -3.22 -6.30
CA TYR A 47 7.37 -3.39 -7.21
C TYR A 47 6.58 -4.65 -6.84
N ALA A 48 5.29 -4.61 -7.12
CA ALA A 48 4.38 -5.73 -7.01
C ALA A 48 3.66 -5.94 -8.35
N VAL A 49 3.13 -7.14 -8.54
CA VAL A 49 2.26 -7.48 -9.65
C VAL A 49 0.89 -7.78 -9.07
N VAL A 50 -0.14 -7.10 -9.57
CA VAL A 50 -1.52 -7.26 -9.10
C VAL A 50 -2.46 -7.55 -10.26
N ASP A 51 -3.44 -8.41 -10.01
CA ASP A 51 -4.55 -8.66 -10.92
C ASP A 51 -5.69 -7.69 -10.61
N ILE A 52 -6.02 -6.83 -11.57
CA ILE A 52 -7.10 -5.84 -11.42
C ILE A 52 -8.24 -6.21 -12.35
N THR A 53 -9.44 -6.35 -11.78
CA THR A 53 -10.67 -6.61 -12.53
C THR A 53 -11.53 -5.36 -12.58
N ILE A 54 -11.71 -4.79 -13.77
CA ILE A 54 -12.55 -3.61 -14.02
C ILE A 54 -13.50 -3.96 -15.17
N ASN A 55 -14.80 -3.64 -15.04
CA ASN A 55 -15.79 -3.93 -16.07
C ASN A 55 -15.76 -5.40 -16.58
N GLY A 56 -15.49 -6.35 -15.69
CA GLY A 56 -15.42 -7.79 -16.00
C GLY A 56 -14.17 -8.25 -16.76
N THR A 57 -13.18 -7.36 -16.97
CA THR A 57 -11.89 -7.72 -17.57
C THR A 57 -10.80 -7.67 -16.52
N THR A 58 -10.10 -8.80 -16.33
CA THR A 58 -8.94 -8.89 -15.43
C THR A 58 -7.66 -8.63 -16.20
N ASN A 59 -6.85 -7.69 -15.72
CA ASN A 59 -5.53 -7.37 -16.28
C ASN A 59 -4.46 -7.44 -15.18
N GLU A 60 -3.33 -8.03 -15.52
CA GLU A 60 -2.14 -8.01 -14.67
C GLU A 60 -1.43 -6.66 -14.81
N VAL A 61 -1.14 -6.01 -13.68
CA VAL A 61 -0.47 -4.71 -13.64
C VAL A 61 0.72 -4.75 -12.69
N THR A 62 1.91 -4.47 -13.22
CA THR A 62 3.08 -4.17 -12.39
C THR A 62 2.97 -2.75 -11.83
N CYS A 63 3.04 -2.61 -10.50
CA CYS A 63 2.93 -1.33 -9.81
C CYS A 63 4.01 -1.15 -8.74
N PRO A 64 4.45 0.09 -8.45
CA PRO A 64 5.28 0.38 -7.29
C PRO A 64 4.56 0.02 -5.99
N LEU A 65 5.30 -0.40 -4.96
CA LEU A 65 4.69 -0.72 -3.65
C LEU A 65 3.92 0.45 -3.04
N LEU A 66 4.36 1.68 -3.28
CA LEU A 66 3.63 2.89 -2.85
C LEU A 66 2.25 3.00 -3.51
N ALA A 67 2.14 2.63 -4.79
CA ALA A 67 0.87 2.60 -5.49
C ALA A 67 -0.03 1.50 -4.93
N LEU A 68 0.54 0.32 -4.64
CA LEU A 68 -0.18 -0.77 -4.02
C LEU A 68 -0.77 -0.39 -2.65
N THR A 69 0.00 0.30 -1.80
CA THR A 69 -0.49 0.77 -0.49
C THR A 69 -1.73 1.66 -0.61
N VAL A 70 -1.76 2.57 -1.58
CA VAL A 70 -2.94 3.41 -1.83
C VAL A 70 -4.11 2.57 -2.34
N LEU A 71 -3.88 1.58 -3.21
CA LEU A 71 -4.95 0.72 -3.71
C LEU A 71 -5.60 -0.10 -2.59
N ALA A 72 -4.81 -0.58 -1.63
CA ALA A 72 -5.30 -1.35 -0.49
C ALA A 72 -6.28 -0.56 0.42
N VAL A 73 -6.22 0.78 0.40
CA VAL A 73 -7.22 1.62 1.08
C VAL A 73 -8.63 1.41 0.51
N PHE A 74 -8.73 1.08 -0.78
CA PHE A 74 -9.99 0.85 -1.48
C PHE A 74 -10.43 -0.62 -1.45
N GLU A 75 -9.56 -1.55 -1.03
CA GLU A 75 -9.93 -2.96 -0.81
C GLU A 75 -10.45 -3.21 0.61
N ASP A 76 -10.30 -2.26 1.52
CA ASP A 76 -10.85 -2.40 2.88
C ASP A 76 -12.39 -2.27 2.84
N ASP A 77 -13.06 -3.41 3.01
CA ASP A 77 -14.53 -3.56 3.09
C ASP A 77 -15.16 -2.78 4.27
N SER A 78 -14.35 -2.11 5.09
CA SER A 78 -14.82 -1.31 6.22
C SER A 78 -15.59 -0.04 5.81
N GLU A 79 -15.38 0.46 4.58
CA GLU A 79 -15.97 1.71 4.10
C GLU A 79 -16.98 1.49 2.95
N PRO A 80 -18.27 1.80 3.14
CA PRO A 80 -19.36 1.36 2.25
C PRO A 80 -19.44 2.09 0.90
N ALA A 81 -18.52 3.01 0.61
CA ALA A 81 -18.59 3.84 -0.60
C ALA A 81 -17.34 3.79 -1.48
N TRP A 82 -16.26 3.10 -1.07
CA TRP A 82 -14.94 3.07 -1.74
C TRP A 82 -14.54 4.44 -2.35
N THR A 83 -14.86 5.51 -1.63
CA THR A 83 -14.75 6.89 -2.09
C THR A 83 -14.10 7.71 -0.99
N PHE A 84 -12.94 8.27 -1.28
CA PHE A 84 -12.11 8.95 -0.29
C PHE A 84 -11.65 10.31 -0.83
N THR A 85 -11.48 11.29 0.05
CA THR A 85 -10.71 12.49 -0.33
C THR A 85 -9.21 12.18 -0.30
N ARG A 86 -8.39 13.00 -0.98
CA ARG A 86 -6.91 12.89 -0.87
C ARG A 86 -6.43 12.96 0.58
N GLU A 87 -7.04 13.82 1.38
CA GLU A 87 -6.71 13.96 2.80
C GLU A 87 -7.06 12.70 3.59
N ASN A 88 -8.20 12.06 3.30
CA ASN A 88 -8.54 10.78 3.91
C ASN A 88 -7.55 9.68 3.53
N ILE A 89 -7.18 9.59 2.24
CA ILE A 89 -6.16 8.63 1.79
C ILE A 89 -4.85 8.89 2.53
N LEU A 90 -4.39 10.14 2.62
CA LEU A 90 -3.16 10.53 3.33
C LEU A 90 -3.19 10.12 4.81
N GLN A 91 -4.33 10.28 5.48
CA GLN A 91 -4.51 9.86 6.88
C GLN A 91 -4.55 8.33 7.03
N LEU A 92 -5.22 7.63 6.11
CA LEU A 92 -5.36 6.18 6.12
C LEU A 92 -4.04 5.47 5.80
N VAL A 93 -3.20 6.07 4.95
CA VAL A 93 -1.82 5.62 4.75
C VAL A 93 -0.87 6.09 5.87
N GLY A 94 -1.36 6.59 7.01
CA GLY A 94 -0.64 6.52 8.28
C GLY A 94 0.70 7.25 8.40
N GLY A 95 0.90 8.37 7.70
CA GLY A 95 2.01 9.29 7.98
C GLY A 95 3.43 8.85 7.57
N GLY A 96 3.61 7.70 6.92
CA GLY A 96 4.90 7.34 6.30
C GLY A 96 4.90 7.26 4.79
N MET A 97 3.85 7.79 4.15
CA MET A 97 3.95 8.37 2.82
C MET A 97 3.78 9.88 2.96
N ASP A 98 4.63 10.65 2.28
CA ASP A 98 4.40 12.08 2.12
C ASP A 98 3.31 12.33 1.06
N GLU A 99 2.84 13.58 1.00
CA GLU A 99 1.78 13.99 0.07
C GLU A 99 2.17 13.74 -1.40
N ASP A 100 3.45 13.89 -1.74
CA ASP A 100 3.96 13.67 -3.09
C ASP A 100 3.89 12.19 -3.49
N ALA A 101 4.23 11.28 -2.58
CA ALA A 101 4.13 9.84 -2.79
C ALA A 101 2.67 9.40 -2.96
N VAL A 102 1.75 9.97 -2.17
CA VAL A 102 0.30 9.72 -2.31
C VAL A 102 -0.21 10.25 -3.64
N ASN A 103 0.17 11.47 -4.02
CA ASN A 103 -0.21 12.06 -5.30
C ASN A 103 0.33 11.26 -6.49
N TYR A 104 1.57 10.76 -6.39
CA TYR A 104 2.15 9.88 -7.39
C TYR A 104 1.36 8.58 -7.53
N ALA A 105 1.02 7.93 -6.42
CA ALA A 105 0.23 6.69 -6.41
C ALA A 105 -1.18 6.89 -6.99
N ILE A 106 -1.86 7.97 -6.64
CA ILE A 106 -3.18 8.31 -7.21
C ILE A 106 -3.06 8.54 -8.73
N ARG A 107 -2.05 9.30 -9.18
CA ARG A 107 -1.78 9.52 -10.61
C ARG A 107 -1.48 8.22 -11.36
N PHE A 108 -0.73 7.32 -10.73
CA PHE A 108 -0.40 6.01 -11.28
C PHE A 108 -1.67 5.22 -11.61
N TRP A 109 -2.64 5.17 -10.69
CA TRP A 109 -3.88 4.42 -10.88
C TRP A 109 -4.91 5.12 -11.76
N THR A 110 -5.03 6.44 -11.65
CA THR A 110 -5.92 7.22 -12.54
C THR A 110 -5.48 7.15 -13.99
N SER A 111 -4.17 7.15 -14.28
CA SER A 111 -3.63 6.95 -15.64
C SER A 111 -3.95 5.58 -16.24
N ARG A 112 -4.33 4.60 -15.41
CA ARG A 112 -4.72 3.24 -15.80
C ARG A 112 -6.24 3.02 -15.73
N HIS A 113 -7.01 4.08 -15.48
CA HIS A 113 -8.44 4.01 -15.27
C HIS A 113 -8.85 3.03 -14.15
N VAL A 114 -8.01 2.85 -13.13
CA VAL A 114 -8.34 2.06 -11.93
C VAL A 114 -9.04 2.93 -10.89
N LEU A 115 -8.55 4.15 -10.72
CA LEU A 115 -9.18 5.17 -9.88
C LEU A 115 -9.72 6.32 -10.74
N ILE A 116 -10.77 6.98 -10.26
CA ILE A 116 -11.37 8.17 -10.88
C ILE A 116 -11.32 9.32 -9.88
N GLU A 117 -10.91 10.50 -10.35
CA GLU A 117 -11.10 11.75 -9.62
C GLU A 117 -12.46 12.37 -9.97
N ASN A 118 -13.32 12.50 -8.97
CA ASN A 118 -14.66 13.04 -9.11
C ASN A 118 -14.65 14.58 -9.05
N PRO A 119 -15.63 15.27 -9.67
CA PRO A 119 -15.71 16.74 -9.67
C PRO A 119 -15.81 17.39 -8.29
N ASN A 120 -16.27 16.63 -7.29
CA ASN A 120 -16.37 17.04 -5.90
C ASN A 120 -15.04 16.92 -5.13
N GLY A 121 -13.95 16.48 -5.79
CA GLY A 121 -12.63 16.31 -5.20
C GLY A 121 -12.39 14.96 -4.50
N THR A 122 -13.34 14.03 -4.58
CA THR A 122 -13.14 12.66 -4.09
C THR A 122 -12.49 11.76 -5.14
N ILE A 123 -11.93 10.66 -4.70
CA ILE A 123 -11.32 9.61 -5.51
C ILE A 123 -12.09 8.33 -5.23
N SER A 124 -12.47 7.60 -6.28
CA SER A 124 -13.21 6.34 -6.18
C SER A 124 -12.62 5.29 -7.13
N VAL A 125 -12.95 4.02 -6.89
CA VAL A 125 -12.64 2.93 -7.84
C VAL A 125 -13.47 3.10 -9.12
N ASN A 126 -12.88 2.79 -10.27
CA ASN A 126 -13.58 2.73 -11.54
C ASN A 126 -14.28 1.36 -11.67
N GLU A 127 -15.60 1.35 -11.61
CA GLU A 127 -16.42 0.14 -11.77
C GLU A 127 -16.70 -0.21 -13.24
#